data_AF-Q0YPY6-F1
#
_entry.id   AF-Q0YPY6-F1
#
_cell.length_a   1.000
_cell.length_b   1.000
_cell.length_c   1.000
_cell.angle_alpha   90.00
_cell.angle_beta   90.00
_cell.angle_gamma   90.00
#
_symmetry.space_group_name_H-M   'P 1'
#
loop_
_entity.id
_entity.type
_entity.pdbx_description
1 polymer ?
#
loop_
_entity_poly.entity_id
_entity_poly.type
_entity_poly.pdbx_seq_one_letter_code
_entity_poly.pdbx_strand_id
1 'polypeptide(L)'
;MTIIINGKSYEAESGERLIDVARINHAHIGYFCGGNGICQTCYVTVKKGSELLSPISDSEKALLSDTLIKEGTRMACLTTVEKPGTIEIVSTVEQVKEMFEKNPLQLPGYAGKMGWEALVKFPDTMQLQSTRSFDLWQLLSDIIGGIGSALQLVVDALQPACPAKAECKIIGHIDSANTHSQLSEATEPRAKQGAQA
;
A
#
# COMPACT_ATOMS: atom_id res chain seq x y z
N MET A 1 -14.53 -7.77 4.73
CA MET A 1 -15.44 -6.63 4.45
C MET A 1 -15.30 -6.25 3.00
N THR A 2 -16.34 -5.67 2.40
CA THR A 2 -16.40 -5.66 0.93
C THR A 2 -15.93 -4.33 0.36
N ILE A 3 -14.95 -4.39 -0.54
CA ILE A 3 -14.51 -3.24 -1.33
C ILE A 3 -14.76 -3.47 -2.81
N ILE A 4 -15.42 -2.52 -3.46
CA ILE A 4 -15.70 -2.52 -4.88
C ILE A 4 -14.70 -1.57 -5.54
N ILE A 5 -13.80 -2.11 -6.36
CA ILE A 5 -12.77 -1.34 -7.09
C ILE A 5 -13.05 -1.47 -8.58
N ASN A 6 -13.32 -0.35 -9.25
CA ASN A 6 -13.65 -0.31 -10.69
C ASN A 6 -14.79 -1.30 -11.04
N GLY A 7 -15.83 -1.35 -10.21
CA GLY A 7 -17.01 -2.21 -10.42
C GLY A 7 -16.84 -3.69 -10.06
N LYS A 8 -15.68 -4.12 -9.57
CA LYS A 8 -15.42 -5.50 -9.12
C LYS A 8 -15.30 -5.57 -7.60
N SER A 9 -15.89 -6.60 -7.01
CA SER A 9 -15.94 -6.80 -5.55
C SER A 9 -14.76 -7.64 -5.06
N TYR A 10 -14.18 -7.23 -3.94
CA TYR A 10 -13.08 -7.90 -3.25
C TYR A 10 -13.30 -7.88 -1.74
N GLU A 11 -12.63 -8.80 -1.04
CA GLU A 11 -12.56 -8.78 0.42
C GLU A 11 -11.36 -7.98 0.90
N ALA A 12 -11.58 -7.24 1.99
CA ALA A 12 -10.58 -6.47 2.72
C ALA A 12 -10.74 -6.71 4.23
N GLU A 13 -9.67 -6.41 4.97
CA GLU A 13 -9.62 -6.42 6.43
C GLU A 13 -9.43 -5.01 6.99
N SER A 14 -9.75 -4.85 8.29
CA SER A 14 -9.55 -3.56 8.96
C SER A 14 -8.05 -3.29 9.11
N GLY A 15 -7.63 -2.06 8.83
CA GLY A 15 -6.24 -1.64 8.79
C GLY A 15 -5.57 -1.77 7.42
N GLU A 16 -6.16 -2.50 6.47
CA GLU A 16 -5.58 -2.63 5.12
C GLU A 16 -5.65 -1.32 4.35
N ARG A 17 -4.60 -1.01 3.59
CA ARG A 17 -4.58 0.14 2.67
C ARG A 17 -5.32 -0.20 1.39
N LEU A 18 -6.04 0.77 0.84
CA LEU A 18 -6.81 0.57 -0.41
C LEU A 18 -5.91 0.10 -1.57
N ILE A 19 -4.66 0.58 -1.63
CA ILE A 19 -3.71 0.16 -2.65
C ILE A 19 -3.27 -1.31 -2.50
N ASP A 20 -3.16 -1.81 -1.29
CA ASP A 20 -2.68 -3.18 -1.05
C ASP A 20 -3.76 -4.19 -1.45
N VAL A 21 -5.02 -3.92 -1.09
CA VAL A 21 -6.17 -4.71 -1.53
C VAL A 21 -6.26 -4.74 -3.05
N ALA A 22 -6.07 -3.58 -3.71
CA ALA A 22 -6.07 -3.52 -5.17
C ALA A 22 -4.94 -4.34 -5.79
N ARG A 23 -3.73 -4.28 -5.23
CA ARG A 23 -2.55 -5.01 -5.74
C ARG A 23 -2.70 -6.51 -5.61
N ILE A 24 -3.14 -7.00 -4.44
CA ILE A 24 -3.36 -8.43 -4.19
C ILE A 24 -4.39 -9.00 -5.17
N ASN A 25 -5.41 -8.22 -5.49
CA ASN A 25 -6.51 -8.65 -6.35
C ASN A 25 -6.35 -8.27 -7.83
N HIS A 26 -5.17 -7.75 -8.23
CA HIS A 26 -4.91 -7.26 -9.59
C HIS A 26 -5.92 -6.22 -10.11
N ALA A 27 -6.53 -5.46 -9.20
CA ALA A 27 -7.40 -4.35 -9.54
C ALA A 27 -6.55 -3.12 -9.89
N HIS A 28 -6.83 -2.50 -11.04
CA HIS A 28 -6.01 -1.39 -11.52
C HIS A 28 -6.23 -0.10 -10.71
N ILE A 29 -5.18 0.31 -9.99
CA ILE A 29 -4.99 1.64 -9.41
C ILE A 29 -3.53 2.00 -9.73
N GLY A 30 -3.21 3.26 -10.04
CA GLY A 30 -1.83 3.66 -10.31
C GLY A 30 -0.98 3.69 -9.03
N TYR A 31 0.29 3.30 -9.09
CA TYR A 31 1.19 3.33 -7.91
C TYR A 31 2.66 3.56 -8.30
N PHE A 32 2.93 4.60 -9.08
CA PHE A 32 4.28 4.85 -9.61
C PHE A 32 5.38 4.87 -8.54
N CYS A 33 5.12 5.45 -7.37
CA CYS A 33 6.08 5.47 -6.26
C CYS A 33 6.08 4.23 -5.35
N GLY A 34 5.41 3.14 -5.75
CA GLY A 34 5.28 1.92 -4.94
C GLY A 34 4.31 2.04 -3.76
N GLY A 35 3.54 3.12 -3.66
CA GLY A 35 2.62 3.34 -2.54
C GLY A 35 3.24 4.05 -1.33
N ASN A 36 4.30 4.83 -1.54
CA ASN A 36 5.04 5.52 -0.47
C ASN A 36 4.59 6.98 -0.21
N GLY A 37 3.48 7.43 -0.80
CA GLY A 37 3.00 8.81 -0.63
C GLY A 37 4.00 9.85 -1.15
N ILE A 38 4.57 9.60 -2.34
CA ILE A 38 5.52 10.51 -3.02
C ILE A 38 4.86 11.12 -4.26
N CYS A 39 4.14 10.30 -5.04
CA CYS A 39 3.46 10.73 -6.26
C CYS A 39 1.94 10.78 -6.06
N GLN A 40 1.23 11.27 -7.07
CA GLN A 40 -0.24 11.43 -7.10
C GLN A 40 -0.96 10.40 -7.99
N THR A 41 -0.28 9.34 -8.45
CA THR A 41 -0.87 8.38 -9.41
C THR A 41 -1.92 7.44 -8.81
N CYS A 42 -1.99 7.34 -7.48
CA CYS A 42 -2.90 6.45 -6.75
C CYS A 42 -4.22 7.13 -6.36
N TYR A 43 -4.57 8.22 -7.05
CA TYR A 43 -5.86 8.87 -6.89
C TYR A 43 -7.00 7.88 -7.15
N VAL A 44 -7.93 7.87 -6.19
CA VAL A 44 -9.20 7.16 -6.29
C VAL A 44 -10.32 8.09 -5.86
N THR A 45 -11.46 7.99 -6.53
CA THR A 45 -12.68 8.69 -6.11
C THR A 45 -13.55 7.72 -5.34
N VAL A 46 -13.88 8.05 -4.10
CA VAL A 46 -14.79 7.28 -3.26
C VAL A 46 -16.22 7.59 -3.68
N LYS A 47 -16.93 6.58 -4.17
CA LYS A 47 -18.35 6.65 -4.54
C LYS A 47 -19.26 6.33 -3.37
N LYS A 48 -18.83 5.45 -2.47
CA LYS A 48 -19.58 5.01 -1.28
C LYS A 48 -18.64 4.61 -0.14
N GLY A 49 -19.06 4.84 1.10
CA GLY A 49 -18.38 4.33 2.30
C GLY A 49 -17.18 5.18 2.73
N SER A 50 -17.21 6.50 2.51
CA SER A 50 -16.12 7.39 2.93
C SER A 50 -15.96 7.44 4.46
N GLU A 51 -17.05 7.24 5.20
CA GLU A 51 -17.13 7.16 6.65
C GLU A 51 -16.49 5.90 7.26
N LEU A 52 -16.21 4.90 6.42
CA LEU A 52 -15.58 3.63 6.77
C LEU A 52 -14.06 3.67 6.64
N LEU A 53 -13.53 4.70 5.99
CA LEU A 53 -12.11 4.92 5.74
C LEU A 53 -11.46 5.72 6.86
N SER A 54 -10.13 5.65 6.93
CA SER A 54 -9.36 6.49 7.81
C SER A 54 -9.56 7.99 7.51
N PRO A 55 -9.45 8.85 8.53
CA PRO A 55 -9.47 10.30 8.31
C PRO A 55 -8.31 10.73 7.40
N ILE A 56 -8.49 11.86 6.72
CA ILE A 56 -7.47 12.39 5.82
C ILE A 56 -6.25 12.81 6.65
N SER A 57 -5.13 12.15 6.41
CA SER A 57 -3.85 12.42 7.07
C SER A 57 -3.19 13.70 6.53
N ASP A 58 -2.26 14.29 7.28
CA ASP A 58 -1.55 15.50 6.82
C ASP A 58 -0.65 15.23 5.61
N SER A 59 -0.08 14.02 5.51
CA SER A 59 0.63 13.58 4.30
C SER A 59 -0.30 13.51 3.08
N GLU A 60 -1.55 13.10 3.29
CA GLU A 60 -2.56 13.06 2.24
C GLU A 60 -2.99 14.49 1.82
N LYS A 61 -3.15 15.43 2.77
CA LYS A 61 -3.44 16.86 2.49
C LYS A 61 -2.32 17.61 1.78
N ALA A 62 -1.07 17.17 1.93
CA ALA A 62 0.05 17.72 1.19
C ALA A 62 0.01 17.34 -0.30
N LEU A 63 -0.62 16.20 -0.62
CA LEU A 63 -0.73 15.67 -1.98
C LEU A 63 -2.07 16.04 -2.64
N LEU A 64 -3.15 16.17 -1.86
CA LEU A 64 -4.50 16.49 -2.35
C LEU A 64 -4.91 17.92 -2.05
N SER A 65 -5.50 18.59 -3.04
CA SER A 65 -6.15 19.89 -2.85
C SER A 65 -7.49 19.76 -2.14
N ASP A 66 -7.92 20.86 -1.50
CA ASP A 66 -9.23 20.91 -0.84
C ASP A 66 -10.38 20.67 -1.82
N THR A 67 -10.21 21.08 -3.09
CA THR A 67 -11.17 20.80 -4.17
C THR A 67 -11.31 19.28 -4.38
N LEU A 68 -10.19 18.58 -4.56
CA LEU A 68 -10.20 17.14 -4.80
C LEU A 68 -10.72 16.36 -3.58
N ILE A 69 -10.39 16.80 -2.37
CA ILE A 69 -10.90 16.22 -1.12
C ILE A 69 -12.42 16.33 -1.05
N LYS A 70 -12.98 17.52 -1.35
CA LYS A 70 -14.43 17.75 -1.36
C LYS A 70 -15.16 16.89 -2.39
N GLU A 71 -14.50 16.55 -3.49
CA GLU A 71 -15.01 15.66 -4.52
C GLU A 71 -14.89 14.17 -4.18
N GLY A 72 -14.38 13.84 -2.98
CA GLY A 72 -14.22 12.47 -2.52
C GLY A 72 -12.97 11.78 -3.07
N THR A 73 -11.99 12.55 -3.56
CA THR A 73 -10.69 11.99 -3.97
C THR A 73 -9.87 11.63 -2.74
N ARG A 74 -9.25 10.45 -2.78
CA ARG A 74 -8.37 9.92 -1.75
C ARG A 74 -7.07 9.41 -2.36
N MET A 75 -6.02 9.38 -1.55
CA MET A 75 -4.76 8.71 -1.86
C MET A 75 -4.87 7.25 -1.44
N ALA A 76 -5.06 6.33 -2.40
CA ALA A 76 -5.26 4.91 -2.07
C ALA A 76 -4.10 4.29 -1.28
N CYS A 77 -2.88 4.84 -1.40
CA CYS A 77 -1.72 4.36 -0.66
C CYS A 77 -1.57 4.91 0.76
N LEU A 78 -2.33 5.95 1.12
CA LEU A 78 -2.31 6.56 2.46
C LEU A 78 -3.65 6.35 3.20
N THR A 79 -4.64 5.77 2.53
CA THR A 79 -5.97 5.52 3.08
C THR A 79 -6.09 4.07 3.49
N THR A 80 -6.56 3.84 4.72
CA THR A 80 -6.85 2.51 5.27
C THR A 80 -8.35 2.32 5.46
N VAL A 81 -8.78 1.07 5.46
CA VAL A 81 -10.14 0.69 5.81
C VAL A 81 -10.24 0.51 7.32
N GLU A 82 -11.13 1.21 8.01
CA GLU A 82 -11.21 1.12 9.48
C GLU A 82 -12.45 0.40 9.99
N LYS A 83 -13.61 0.66 9.36
CA LYS A 83 -14.90 0.13 9.83
C LYS A 83 -15.47 -0.90 8.87
N PRO A 84 -16.20 -1.90 9.37
CA PRO A 84 -16.87 -2.87 8.52
C PRO A 84 -17.98 -2.22 7.69
N GLY A 85 -18.09 -2.61 6.43
CA GLY A 85 -19.15 -2.18 5.53
C GLY A 85 -18.80 -2.43 4.07
N THR A 86 -19.47 -1.70 3.18
CA THR A 86 -19.22 -1.74 1.74
C THR A 86 -18.65 -0.41 1.27
N ILE A 87 -17.45 -0.45 0.69
CA ILE A 87 -16.76 0.72 0.14
C ILE A 87 -16.73 0.59 -1.38
N GLU A 88 -17.01 1.67 -2.09
CA GLU A 88 -16.93 1.69 -3.55
C GLU A 88 -15.98 2.79 -3.99
N ILE A 89 -14.95 2.42 -4.75
CA ILE A 89 -13.94 3.33 -5.28
C ILE A 89 -13.73 3.13 -6.78
N VAL A 90 -13.39 4.22 -7.44
CA VAL A 90 -13.06 4.25 -8.87
C VAL A 90 -11.68 4.86 -9.04
N SER A 91 -10.80 4.16 -9.75
CA SER A 91 -9.48 4.69 -10.12
C SER A 91 -9.59 5.82 -11.13
N THR A 92 -8.61 6.73 -11.15
CA THR A 92 -8.58 7.80 -12.16
C THR A 92 -8.67 7.29 -13.60
N VAL A 93 -8.01 6.17 -13.92
CA VAL A 93 -8.05 5.60 -15.28
C VAL A 93 -9.45 5.12 -15.64
N GLU A 94 -10.15 4.45 -14.74
CA GLU A 94 -11.53 4.01 -15.00
C GLU A 94 -12.49 5.22 -15.09
N GLN A 95 -12.31 6.24 -14.25
CA GLN A 95 -13.09 7.48 -14.34
C GLN A 95 -12.90 8.19 -15.68
N VAL A 96 -11.66 8.27 -16.18
CA VAL A 96 -11.34 8.86 -17.48
C VAL A 96 -11.92 8.03 -18.62
N LYS A 97 -11.87 6.70 -18.53
CA LYS A 97 -12.48 5.80 -19.49
C LYS A 97 -14.00 6.01 -19.56
N GLU A 98 -14.69 6.05 -18.42
CA GLU A 98 -16.11 6.35 -18.37
C GLU A 98 -16.44 7.73 -18.96
N MET A 99 -15.59 8.74 -18.69
CA MET A 99 -15.76 10.08 -19.25
C MET A 99 -15.59 10.09 -20.77
N PHE A 100 -14.60 9.35 -21.29
CA PHE A 100 -14.38 9.20 -22.73
C PHE A 100 -15.59 8.55 -23.41
N GLU A 101 -16.18 7.54 -22.81
CA GLU A 101 -17.36 6.84 -23.34
C GLU A 101 -18.64 7.69 -23.29
N LYS A 102 -18.85 8.44 -22.20
CA LYS A 102 -20.09 9.22 -21.98
C LYS A 102 -20.06 10.60 -22.65
N ASN A 103 -18.95 11.32 -22.55
CA ASN A 103 -18.80 12.66 -23.10
C ASN A 103 -17.32 13.03 -23.34
N PRO A 104 -16.74 12.68 -24.50
CA PRO A 104 -15.33 12.89 -24.77
C PRO A 104 -14.90 14.37 -24.74
N LEU A 105 -15.84 15.31 -24.93
CA LEU A 105 -15.55 16.74 -24.94
C LEU A 105 -15.15 17.28 -23.55
N GLN A 106 -15.42 16.55 -22.47
CA GLN A 106 -15.06 16.95 -21.11
C GLN A 106 -13.60 16.64 -20.74
N LEU A 107 -12.92 15.78 -21.51
CA LEU A 107 -11.57 15.31 -21.19
C LEU A 107 -10.52 16.42 -21.10
N PRO A 108 -10.47 17.40 -22.03
CA PRO A 108 -9.51 18.51 -21.90
C PRO A 108 -9.75 19.33 -20.63
N GLY A 109 -11.02 19.54 -20.25
CA GLY A 109 -11.38 20.23 -19.02
C GLY A 109 -10.94 19.46 -17.77
N TYR A 110 -11.14 18.14 -17.77
CA TYR A 110 -10.67 17.26 -16.70
C TYR A 110 -9.14 17.29 -16.59
N ALA A 111 -8.41 17.14 -17.71
CA ALA A 111 -6.96 17.15 -17.71
C ALA A 111 -6.40 18.51 -17.23
N GLY A 112 -6.99 19.62 -17.70
CA GLY A 112 -6.62 20.97 -17.25
C GLY A 112 -6.86 21.17 -15.76
N LYS A 113 -8.00 20.70 -15.23
CA LYS A 113 -8.30 20.72 -13.79
C LYS A 113 -7.27 19.91 -13.01
N MET A 114 -7.04 18.65 -13.38
CA MET A 114 -6.10 17.79 -12.64
C MET A 114 -4.67 18.35 -12.65
N GLY A 115 -4.23 18.92 -13.78
CA GLY A 115 -2.94 19.61 -13.87
C GLY A 115 -2.87 20.84 -12.96
N TRP A 116 -3.94 21.62 -12.89
CA TRP A 116 -4.01 22.79 -12.00
C TRP A 116 -3.96 22.39 -10.52
N GLU A 117 -4.74 21.40 -10.10
CA GLU A 117 -4.76 20.92 -8.70
C GLU A 117 -3.39 20.35 -8.28
N ALA A 118 -2.69 19.65 -9.19
CA ALA A 118 -1.34 19.18 -8.94
C ALA A 118 -0.34 20.35 -8.78
N LEU A 119 -0.46 21.40 -9.60
CA LEU A 119 0.39 22.58 -9.53
C LEU A 119 0.19 23.36 -8.23
N VAL A 120 -1.06 23.54 -7.79
CA VAL A 120 -1.41 24.21 -6.52
C VAL A 120 -0.78 23.47 -5.34
N LYS A 121 -0.72 22.13 -5.39
CA LYS A 121 -0.15 21.30 -4.32
C LYS A 121 1.35 21.01 -4.45
N PHE A 122 1.99 21.49 -5.50
CA PHE A 122 3.41 21.26 -5.74
C PHE A 122 4.32 21.77 -4.61
N PRO A 123 4.13 22.99 -4.04
CA PRO A 123 4.95 23.48 -2.93
C PRO A 123 4.83 22.60 -1.68
N ASP A 124 3.61 22.23 -1.30
CA ASP A 124 3.33 21.37 -0.13
C ASP A 124 3.97 19.99 -0.31
N THR A 125 3.83 19.41 -1.51
CA THR A 125 4.44 18.12 -1.86
C THR A 125 5.97 18.20 -1.78
N MET A 126 6.58 19.26 -2.32
CA MET A 126 8.02 19.48 -2.27
C MET A 126 8.52 19.63 -0.83
N GLN A 127 7.80 20.36 0.02
CA GLN A 127 8.15 20.50 1.44
C GLN A 127 8.10 19.16 2.18
N LEU A 128 7.06 18.36 1.91
CA LEU A 128 6.94 17.01 2.46
C LEU A 128 8.08 16.10 2.00
N GLN A 129 8.48 16.19 0.72
CA GLN A 129 9.59 15.38 0.20
C GLN A 129 10.97 15.87 0.66
N SER A 130 11.16 17.17 0.87
CA SER A 130 12.41 17.74 1.41
C SER A 130 12.69 17.25 2.83
N THR A 131 11.63 17.02 3.62
CA THR A 131 11.75 16.51 5.00
C THR A 131 12.10 15.03 5.04
N ARG A 132 11.94 14.28 3.94
CA ARG A 132 12.40 12.89 3.88
C ARG A 132 13.93 12.90 3.81
N SER A 133 14.58 12.49 4.89
CA SER A 133 16.02 12.23 4.86
C SER A 133 16.27 11.13 3.83
N PHE A 134 17.00 11.47 2.77
CA PHE A 134 17.68 10.46 1.98
C PHE A 134 18.85 9.97 2.82
N ASP A 135 18.59 9.06 3.75
CA ASP A 135 19.65 8.35 4.46
C ASP A 135 20.34 7.42 3.47
N LEU A 136 21.41 7.94 2.85
CA LEU A 136 22.29 7.21 1.93
C LEU A 136 22.78 5.88 2.51
N TRP A 137 22.88 5.77 3.83
CA TRP A 137 23.28 4.54 4.50
C TRP A 137 22.18 3.47 4.47
N GLN A 138 20.92 3.85 4.63
CA GLN A 138 19.78 2.94 4.52
C GLN A 138 19.65 2.40 3.08
N LEU A 139 19.84 3.30 2.11
CA LEU A 139 19.81 2.97 0.68
C LEU A 139 20.94 2.00 0.31
N LEU A 140 22.13 2.18 0.90
CA LEU A 140 23.25 1.27 0.75
C LEU A 140 22.96 -0.10 1.40
N SER A 141 22.38 -0.13 2.62
CA SER A 141 22.05 -1.39 3.29
C SER A 141 20.97 -2.19 2.56
N ASP A 142 20.01 -1.51 1.95
CA ASP A 142 18.95 -2.17 1.16
C ASP A 142 19.49 -2.76 -0.14
N ILE A 143 20.42 -2.08 -0.80
CA ILE A 143 21.13 -2.61 -1.98
C ILE A 143 21.97 -3.83 -1.59
N ILE A 144 22.72 -3.76 -0.50
CA ILE A 144 23.56 -4.88 -0.03
C ILE A 144 22.68 -6.06 0.38
N GLY A 145 21.60 -5.84 1.12
CA GLY A 145 20.65 -6.87 1.52
C GLY A 145 19.91 -7.51 0.34
N GLY A 146 19.55 -6.70 -0.65
CA GLY A 146 18.94 -7.17 -1.90
C GLY A 146 19.87 -8.04 -2.73
N ILE A 147 21.15 -7.64 -2.88
CA ILE A 147 22.18 -8.45 -3.53
C ILE A 147 22.41 -9.76 -2.77
N GLY A 148 22.47 -9.71 -1.43
CA GLY A 148 22.61 -10.91 -0.60
C GLY A 148 21.46 -11.91 -0.80
N SER A 149 20.24 -11.42 -0.89
CA SER A 149 19.03 -12.24 -1.11
C SER A 149 19.01 -12.86 -2.52
N ALA A 150 19.47 -12.10 -3.54
CA ALA A 150 19.62 -12.61 -4.89
C ALA A 150 20.74 -13.66 -4.99
N LEU A 151 21.86 -13.45 -4.28
CA LEU A 151 22.95 -14.42 -4.21
C LEU A 151 22.50 -15.71 -3.52
N GLN A 152 21.71 -15.61 -2.45
CA GLN A 152 21.13 -16.76 -1.75
C GLN A 152 20.23 -17.57 -2.69
N LEU A 153 19.36 -16.91 -3.47
CA LEU A 153 18.55 -17.56 -4.50
C LEU A 153 19.39 -18.26 -5.57
N VAL A 154 20.52 -17.69 -5.98
CA VAL A 154 21.45 -18.32 -6.92
C VAL A 154 22.14 -19.54 -6.29
N VAL A 155 22.53 -19.45 -5.02
CA VAL A 155 23.11 -20.58 -4.26
C VAL A 155 22.08 -21.70 -4.11
N ASP A 156 20.85 -21.39 -3.73
CA ASP A 156 19.76 -22.36 -3.59
C ASP A 156 19.38 -22.99 -4.94
N ALA A 157 19.45 -22.22 -6.05
CA ALA A 157 19.23 -22.73 -7.40
C ALA A 157 20.41 -23.57 -7.95
N LEU A 158 21.63 -23.33 -7.47
CA LEU A 158 22.83 -24.09 -7.81
C LEU A 158 23.04 -25.32 -6.92
N GLN A 159 22.27 -25.46 -5.83
CA GLN A 159 22.22 -26.72 -5.12
C GLN A 159 21.69 -27.79 -6.07
N PRO A 160 22.47 -28.86 -6.34
CA PRO A 160 22.00 -29.92 -7.21
C PRO A 160 20.79 -30.55 -6.55
N ALA A 161 19.64 -30.51 -7.23
CA ALA A 161 18.56 -31.44 -7.00
C ALA A 161 19.13 -32.85 -7.23
N CYS A 162 19.67 -33.46 -6.17
CA CYS A 162 20.11 -34.84 -6.17
C CYS A 162 19.22 -35.65 -5.21
N PRO A 163 18.53 -36.68 -5.73
CA PRO A 163 17.59 -37.48 -4.97
C PRO A 163 18.34 -38.59 -4.24
N ALA A 164 18.08 -38.78 -2.94
CA ALA A 164 18.10 -40.10 -2.28
C ALA A 164 17.94 -39.98 -0.76
N LYS A 165 16.70 -40.11 -0.28
CA LYS A 165 16.28 -41.31 0.45
C LYS A 165 14.75 -41.26 0.63
N ALA A 166 14.13 -42.38 0.29
CA ALA A 166 12.75 -42.74 0.60
C ALA A 166 12.42 -42.34 2.05
N GLU A 167 11.25 -41.78 2.36
CA GLU A 167 9.96 -42.48 2.29
C GLU A 167 8.84 -41.60 1.72
N CYS A 168 8.21 -42.11 0.67
CA CYS A 168 6.88 -41.69 0.24
C CYS A 168 5.87 -42.26 1.24
N LYS A 169 5.25 -41.40 2.05
CA LYS A 169 3.98 -41.71 2.72
C LYS A 169 2.94 -40.69 2.29
N ILE A 170 2.33 -40.97 1.14
CA ILE A 170 0.99 -40.45 0.85
C ILE A 170 0.05 -41.15 1.84
N ILE A 171 -0.55 -40.40 2.75
CA ILE A 171 -1.94 -40.52 3.25
C ILE A 171 -2.13 -39.28 4.15
N GLY A 172 -3.15 -38.49 3.83
CA GLY A 172 -3.39 -37.21 4.48
C GLY A 172 -3.82 -37.32 5.93
N HIS A 173 -3.57 -36.25 6.69
CA HIS A 173 -4.50 -35.82 7.71
C HIS A 173 -4.37 -34.33 7.96
N ILE A 174 -5.55 -33.72 8.10
CA ILE A 174 -5.82 -32.37 8.57
C ILE A 174 -5.51 -32.32 10.09
N ASP A 175 -5.38 -31.10 10.59
CA ASP A 175 -5.37 -30.63 12.00
C ASP A 175 -3.97 -30.29 12.55
N SER A 176 -3.65 -29.01 12.74
CA SER A 176 -4.19 -28.03 13.70
C SER A 176 -3.59 -28.18 15.10
N ALA A 177 -3.10 -27.04 15.58
CA ALA A 177 -2.83 -26.67 16.96
C ALA A 177 -1.52 -27.12 17.63
N ASN A 178 -0.92 -26.11 18.27
CA ASN A 178 -0.14 -26.17 19.50
C ASN A 178 1.31 -26.68 19.38
N THR A 179 2.35 -26.05 19.92
CA THR A 179 2.38 -25.08 21.03
C THR A 179 3.72 -24.34 21.00
N HIS A 180 3.67 -23.06 21.33
CA HIS A 180 4.77 -22.26 21.83
C HIS A 180 5.55 -22.93 22.98
N SER A 181 6.75 -22.37 23.24
CA SER A 181 7.57 -22.50 24.46
C SER A 181 8.43 -23.77 24.50
N GLN A 182 9.74 -23.70 24.67
CA GLN A 182 10.39 -23.12 25.86
C GLN A 182 11.89 -22.80 25.66
N LEU A 183 12.26 -21.65 26.25
CA LEU A 183 13.50 -21.33 26.98
C LEU A 183 14.85 -21.35 26.23
N SER A 184 15.57 -20.24 26.04
CA SER A 184 16.12 -19.22 26.97
C SER A 184 17.42 -19.65 27.65
N GLU A 185 18.49 -18.88 27.39
CA GLU A 185 19.68 -18.54 28.21
C GLU A 185 20.71 -17.94 27.22
N ALA A 186 21.35 -16.79 27.36
CA ALA A 186 21.58 -15.78 28.38
C ALA A 186 21.99 -14.49 27.59
N THR A 187 22.05 -13.23 28.06
CA THR A 187 22.18 -12.64 29.39
C THR A 187 21.84 -11.15 29.23
N GLU A 188 21.06 -10.61 30.15
CA GLU A 188 20.89 -9.16 30.41
C GLU A 188 22.13 -8.63 31.19
N PRO A 189 22.38 -7.30 31.28
CA PRO A 189 21.64 -6.48 32.25
C PRO A 189 21.14 -5.14 31.64
N ARG A 190 19.91 -4.70 31.96
CA ARG A 190 19.47 -3.98 33.18
C ARG A 190 20.33 -2.73 33.46
N ALA A 191 19.82 -1.54 33.76
CA ALA A 191 18.46 -1.05 33.93
C ALA A 191 18.52 0.48 34.05
N LYS A 192 17.48 1.13 33.52
CA LYS A 192 16.61 2.12 34.18
C LYS A 192 17.20 3.03 35.26
N GLN A 193 16.97 4.33 35.08
CA GLN A 193 16.23 5.17 36.03
C GLN A 193 15.24 5.98 35.15
N GLY A 194 13.91 5.91 35.30
CA GLY A 194 13.09 6.08 36.51
C GLY A 194 12.79 7.58 36.65
N ALA A 195 11.73 8.10 36.01
CA ALA A 195 10.41 8.33 36.61
C ALA A 195 10.40 9.34 37.79
N GLN A 196 9.83 10.52 37.48
CA GLN A 196 8.94 11.37 38.30
C GLN A 196 9.43 11.92 39.66
N ALA A 197 9.57 13.25 39.69
CA ALA A 197 8.90 14.14 40.64
C ALA A 197 8.51 15.42 39.89
#